data_AF-A0A6I1E7J7-F1
#
_entry.id   AF-A0A6I1E7J7-F1
#
_cell.length_a   1.000
_cell.length_b   1.000
_cell.length_c   1.000
_cell.angle_alpha   90.00
_cell.angle_beta   90.00
_cell.angle_gamma   90.00
#
_symmetry.space_group_name_H-M   'P 1'
#
loop_
_entity.id
_entity.type
_entity.pdbx_description
1 polymer ?
#
loop_
_entity_poly.entity_id
_entity_poly.type
_entity_poly.pdbx_seq_one_letter_code
_entity_poly.pdbx_strand_id
1 'polypeptide(L)' 'MKPTLDFIPRLFTIEGAVKYTGDSRAKLYQEAKSGNIQLIKMDGSTRIERQELDRYIDAKAKPLENTIAA' A
#
# COMPACT_ATOMS: atom_id res chain seq x y z
N MET A 1 -2.70 -27.82 5.45
CA MET A 1 -1.58 -27.05 4.89
C MET A 1 -1.38 -25.83 5.78
N LYS A 2 -0.30 -25.76 6.56
CA LYS A 2 0.03 -24.58 7.36
C LYS A 2 0.99 -23.74 6.52
N PRO A 3 0.69 -22.48 6.16
CA PRO A 3 1.67 -21.65 5.48
C PRO A 3 2.81 -21.36 6.47
N THR A 4 3.98 -21.90 6.17
CA THR A 4 5.25 -21.72 6.87
C THR A 4 5.92 -20.43 6.41
N LEU A 5 6.41 -19.62 7.36
CA LEU A 5 7.28 -18.45 7.22
C LEU A 5 6.87 -17.42 6.14
N ASP A 6 6.02 -16.47 6.56
CA ASP A 6 6.00 -15.01 6.30
C ASP A 6 6.73 -14.46 5.05
N PHE A 7 6.56 -15.09 3.89
CA PHE A 7 6.95 -14.48 2.64
C PHE A 7 6.00 -13.32 2.36
N ILE A 8 6.42 -12.11 2.74
CA ILE A 8 5.72 -10.89 2.34
C ILE A 8 5.85 -10.79 0.82
N PRO A 9 4.74 -10.89 0.06
CA PRO A 9 4.81 -10.91 -1.38
C PRO A 9 5.34 -9.56 -1.89
N ARG A 10 6.15 -9.60 -2.95
CA ARG A 10 6.58 -8.38 -3.62
C ARG A 10 5.41 -7.62 -4.23
N LEU A 11 4.47 -8.33 -4.84
CA LEU A 11 3.31 -7.77 -5.51
C LEU A 11 2.03 -8.17 -4.77
N PHE A 12 1.25 -7.18 -4.37
CA PHE A 12 -0.03 -7.37 -3.72
C PHE A 12 -1.18 -7.25 -4.72
N THR A 13 -2.17 -8.12 -4.58
CA THR A 13 -3.51 -7.83 -5.13
C THR A 13 -4.16 -6.72 -4.29
N ILE A 14 -5.27 -6.15 -4.75
CA ILE A 14 -6.04 -5.19 -3.94
C ILE A 14 -6.48 -5.81 -2.61
N GLU A 15 -6.88 -7.08 -2.60
CA GLU A 15 -7.24 -7.79 -1.35
C GLU A 15 -6.05 -8.01 -0.44
N GLY A 16 -4.89 -8.31 -1.00
CA GLY A 16 -3.64 -8.39 -0.24
C GLY A 16 -3.29 -7.03 0.37
N ALA A 17 -3.41 -5.96 -0.40
CA ALA A 17 -3.12 -4.60 0.06
C ALA A 17 -4.07 -4.15 1.19
N VAL A 18 -5.34 -4.55 1.16
CA VAL A 18 -6.28 -4.34 2.28
C VAL A 18 -5.76 -4.99 3.56
N LYS A 19 -5.36 -6.27 3.48
CA LYS A 19 -4.81 -7.00 4.63
C LYS A 19 -3.49 -6.40 5.13
N TYR A 20 -2.70 -5.86 4.21
CA TYR A 20 -1.38 -5.31 4.51
C TYR A 20 -1.44 -3.91 5.15
N THR A 21 -2.29 -3.04 4.61
CA THR A 21 -2.40 -1.63 5.04
C THR A 21 -3.44 -1.41 6.14
N GLY A 22 -4.40 -2.32 6.30
CA GLY A 22 -5.58 -2.15 7.14
C GLY A 22 -6.66 -1.25 6.53
N ASP A 23 -6.45 -0.66 5.34
CA ASP A 23 -7.41 0.23 4.71
C ASP A 23 -8.45 -0.52 3.87
N SER A 24 -9.63 0.07 3.71
CA SER A 24 -10.66 -0.47 2.82
C SER A 24 -10.26 -0.41 1.35
N ARG A 25 -10.82 -1.31 0.52
CA ARG A 25 -10.60 -1.28 -0.95
C ARG A 25 -10.93 0.09 -1.55
N ALA A 26 -12.02 0.71 -1.10
CA ALA A 26 -12.46 2.01 -1.59
C ALA A 26 -11.42 3.09 -1.31
N LYS A 27 -10.84 3.10 -0.09
CA LYS A 27 -9.77 4.02 0.28
C LYS A 27 -8.53 3.80 -0.59
N LEU A 28 -8.08 2.57 -0.78
CA LEU A 28 -6.93 2.28 -1.65
C LEU A 28 -7.13 2.76 -3.09
N TYR A 29 -8.33 2.61 -3.65
CA TYR A 29 -8.64 3.17 -4.98
C TYR A 29 -8.69 4.70 -5.00
N GLN A 30 -9.17 5.34 -3.93
CA GLN A 30 -9.14 6.81 -3.81
C GLN A 30 -7.70 7.33 -3.73
N GLU A 31 -6.83 6.68 -2.95
CA GLU A 31 -5.42 7.02 -2.86
C GLU A 31 -4.69 6.80 -4.18
N ALA A 32 -5.02 5.73 -4.90
CA ALA A 32 -4.51 5.51 -6.25
C ALA A 32 -4.96 6.61 -7.23
N LYS A 33 -6.22 7.03 -7.17
CA LYS A 33 -6.73 8.18 -7.96
C LYS A 33 -6.05 9.50 -7.59
N SER A 34 -5.66 9.65 -6.32
CA SER A 34 -4.96 10.82 -5.80
C SER A 34 -3.46 10.80 -6.07
N GLY A 35 -2.93 9.73 -6.69
CA GLY A 35 -1.51 9.59 -7.01
C GLY A 35 -0.64 9.12 -5.83
N ASN A 36 -1.24 8.79 -4.70
CA ASN A 36 -0.53 8.34 -3.49
C ASN A 36 -0.14 6.85 -3.55
N ILE A 37 -0.81 6.06 -4.40
CA ILE A 37 -0.53 4.64 -4.63
C ILE A 37 -0.49 4.35 -6.13
N GLN A 38 0.61 3.80 -6.62
CA GLN A 38 0.74 3.36 -8.00
C GLN A 38 0.18 1.94 -8.20
N LEU A 39 -0.76 1.81 -9.13
CA LEU A 39 -1.31 0.53 -9.56
C LEU A 39 -0.59 0.06 -10.83
N ILE A 40 -0.17 -1.20 -10.84
CA ILE A 40 0.45 -1.83 -12.00
C ILE A 40 -0.56 -2.80 -12.62
N LYS A 41 -0.79 -2.69 -13.93
CA LYS A 41 -1.54 -3.69 -14.69
C LYS A 41 -0.58 -4.77 -15.19
N MET A 42 -0.79 -6.01 -14.77
CA MET A 42 -0.07 -7.18 -15.25
C MET A 42 -1.08 -8.21 -15.70
N ASP A 43 -1.08 -8.53 -17.00
CA ASP A 43 -1.91 -9.59 -17.60
C ASP A 43 -3.38 -9.56 -17.16
N GLY A 44 -4.05 -8.41 -17.34
CA GLY A 44 -5.45 -8.21 -16.95
C GLY A 44 -5.71 -8.04 -15.45
N SER A 45 -4.71 -8.25 -14.60
CA SER A 45 -4.80 -8.11 -13.14
C SER A 45 -4.15 -6.81 -12.65
N THR A 46 -4.73 -6.21 -11.61
CA THR A 46 -4.11 -5.08 -10.89
C THR A 46 -3.22 -5.60 -9.76
N ARG A 47 -2.02 -5.04 -9.65
CA ARG A 47 -1.03 -5.31 -8.60
C ARG A 47 -0.48 -4.00 -8.02
N ILE A 48 0.04 -4.08 -6.81
CA ILE A 48 0.73 -2.98 -6.12
C ILE A 48 2.06 -3.52 -5.59
N GLU A 49 3.16 -2.83 -5.84
CA GLU A 49 4.46 -3.18 -5.27
C GLU A 49 4.45 -2.99 -3.75
N ARG A 50 5.09 -3.88 -3.00
CA ARG A 50 5.20 -3.76 -1.54
C ARG A 50 5.80 -2.42 -1.14
N GLN A 51 6.91 -2.03 -1.78
CA GLN A 51 7.60 -0.76 -1.50
C GLN A 51 6.66 0.44 -1.64
N GLU A 52 5.68 0.36 -2.53
CA GLU A 52 4.70 1.41 -2.71
C GLU A 52 3.71 1.48 -1.56
N LEU A 53 3.26 0.32 -1.05
CA LEU A 53 2.44 0.24 0.15
C LEU A 53 3.22 0.67 1.40
N ASP A 54 4.49 0.29 1.51
CA ASP A 54 5.39 0.71 2.60
C ASP A 54 5.50 2.24 2.64
N ARG A 55 5.83 2.85 1.49
CA ARG A 55 5.90 4.31 1.31
C ARG A 55 4.60 5.00 1.72
N TYR A 56 3.46 4.44 1.31
CA TYR A 56 2.15 4.96 1.65
C TYR A 56 1.85 4.88 3.16
N ILE A 57 2.19 3.75 3.81
CA ILE A 57 2.02 3.57 5.26
C ILE A 57 2.92 4.55 6.03
N ASP A 58 4.18 4.68 5.63
CA ASP A 58 5.13 5.59 6.26
C ASP A 58 4.69 7.06 6.13
N ALA A 59 4.17 7.45 4.97
CA ALA A 59 3.63 8.78 4.74
C ALA A 59 2.41 9.08 5.63
N LYS A 60 1.56 8.07 5.90
CA LYS A 60 0.44 8.19 6.85
C LYS A 60 0.90 8.26 8.30
N ALA A 61 1.98 7.56 8.63
CA ALA A 61 2.51 7.45 9.99
C ALA A 61 3.38 8.65 10.41
N LYS A 62 3.76 9.53 9.48
CA LYS A 62 4.46 10.80 9.77
C LYS A 62 3.49 11.98 9.82
N PRO A 63 2.83 12.28 10.96
CA PRO A 63 2.22 13.57 11.16
C PRO A 63 3.33 14.61 11.42
N LEU A 64 3.61 15.45 10.43
CA LEU A 64 4.19 16.80 10.59
C LEU A 64 5.29 16.97 11.66
N GLU A 65 6.52 16.48 11.43
CA GLU A 65 7.69 16.92 12.21
C GLU A 65 8.22 18.32 11.80
N ASN A 66 7.62 18.99 10.82
CA ASN A 66 8.08 20.29 10.33
C ASN A 66 7.19 21.47 10.78
N THR A 67 6.93 21.62 12.08
CA THR A 67 6.23 22.81 12.60
C THR A 67 6.95 23.49 13.77
N ILE A 68 8.28 23.57 13.82
CA ILE A 68 8.95 24.66 14.59
C ILE A 68 10.40 24.86 14.12
N ALA A 69 10.59 25.71 13.11
CA ALA A 69 11.87 26.36 12.84
C ALA A 69 11.60 27.62 12.01
N ALA A 70 10.94 28.60 12.63
CA ALA A 70 10.87 29.98 12.19
C ALA A 70 10.94 30.87 13.43
#